data_AF-A0A7C3JD93-F1
#
_entry.id   AF-A0A7C3JD93-F1
#
_cell.length_a   1.000
_cell.length_b   1.000
_cell.length_c   1.000
_cell.angle_alpha   90.00
_cell.angle_beta   90.00
_cell.angle_gamma   90.00
#
_symmetry.space_group_name_H-M   'P 1'
#
loop_
_entity.id
_entity.type
_entity.pdbx_description
1 polymer ?
#
loop_
_entity_poly.entity_id
_entity_poly.type
_entity_poly.pdbx_seq_one_letter_code
_entity_poly.pdbx_strand_id
1 'polypeptide(L)'
;MGRTLPSITLAFLQEQEAFNDFRRALRRHDQAALDDLFTSARLHLAAAAYAAHPLPFEIFLLAMLLEEHKKIRLLEQELASLKGATLPDATEHIPLDG
;
A
#
# COMPACT_ATOMS: atom_id res chain seq x y z
N MET A 1 8.47 -32.71 -7.68
CA MET A 1 7.72 -31.82 -8.57
C MET A 1 7.67 -30.46 -7.89
N GLY A 2 8.47 -29.50 -8.36
CA GLY A 2 8.61 -28.18 -7.74
C GLY A 2 7.27 -27.45 -7.74
N ARG A 3 6.86 -26.92 -6.59
CA ARG A 3 5.61 -26.17 -6.45
C ARG A 3 5.75 -24.92 -7.33
N THR A 4 4.95 -24.83 -8.39
CA THR A 4 4.83 -23.61 -9.20
C THR A 4 4.55 -22.45 -8.25
N LEU A 5 5.34 -21.37 -8.34
CA LEU A 5 5.06 -20.18 -7.55
C LEU A 5 3.66 -19.67 -7.91
N PRO A 6 2.79 -19.41 -6.92
CA PRO A 6 1.48 -18.84 -7.19
C PRO A 6 1.66 -17.49 -7.90
N SER A 7 0.74 -17.15 -8.79
CA SER A 7 0.74 -15.81 -9.37
C SER A 7 0.59 -14.78 -8.26
N ILE A 8 1.11 -13.57 -8.46
CA ILE A 8 1.02 -12.51 -7.45
C ILE A 8 -0.44 -12.21 -7.05
N THR A 9 -1.38 -12.34 -8.00
CA THR A 9 -2.81 -12.17 -7.77
C THR A 9 -3.34 -13.27 -6.86
N LEU A 10 -2.94 -14.52 -7.07
CA LEU A 10 -3.36 -15.63 -6.21
C LEU A 10 -2.77 -15.48 -4.81
N ALA A 11 -1.48 -15.12 -4.71
CA ALA A 11 -0.84 -14.83 -3.42
C ALA A 11 -1.58 -13.71 -2.68
N PHE A 12 -1.96 -12.63 -3.37
CA PHE A 12 -2.76 -11.55 -2.79
C PHE A 12 -4.09 -12.03 -2.20
N LEU A 13 -4.85 -12.84 -2.95
CA LEU A 13 -6.14 -13.37 -2.48
C LEU A 13 -5.97 -14.30 -1.27
N GLN A 14 -4.91 -15.12 -1.27
CA GLN A 14 -4.58 -16.01 -0.15
C GLN A 14 -4.23 -15.22 1.12
N GLU A 15 -3.40 -14.18 1.00
CA GLU A 15 -3.09 -13.29 2.12
C GLU A 15 -4.36 -12.58 2.62
N GLN A 16 -5.19 -12.04 1.73
CA GLN A 16 -6.44 -11.40 2.13
C GLN A 16 -7.37 -12.36 2.87
N GLU A 17 -7.46 -13.62 2.43
CA GLU A 17 -8.24 -14.66 3.10
C GLU A 17 -7.66 -15.04 4.46
N ALA A 18 -6.33 -15.15 4.58
CA ALA A 18 -5.65 -15.45 5.84
C ALA A 18 -5.91 -14.39 6.93
N PHE A 19 -6.17 -13.15 6.53
CA PHE A 19 -6.51 -12.05 7.44
C PHE A 19 -8.01 -11.98 7.80
N ASN A 20 -8.87 -12.90 7.33
CA ASN A 20 -10.30 -12.85 7.60
C ASN A 20 -10.65 -12.94 9.09
N ASP A 21 -9.99 -13.80 9.86
CA ASP A 21 -10.28 -13.92 11.30
C ASP A 21 -9.82 -12.67 12.07
N PHE A 22 -8.68 -12.10 11.71
CA PHE A 22 -8.25 -10.81 12.23
C PHE A 22 -9.27 -9.71 11.90
N ARG A 23 -9.69 -9.60 10.63
CA ARG A 23 -10.72 -8.66 10.19
C ARG A 23 -12.01 -8.83 11.00
N ARG A 24 -12.48 -10.06 11.22
CA ARG A 24 -13.71 -10.31 11.99
C ARG A 24 -13.62 -9.88 13.45
N ALA A 25 -12.42 -9.88 14.04
CA ALA A 25 -12.19 -9.40 15.39
C ALA A 25 -12.18 -7.86 15.52
N LEU A 26 -12.01 -7.13 14.41
CA LEU A 26 -12.01 -5.66 14.38
C LEU A 26 -13.41 -5.06 14.52
N ARG A 27 -13.50 -3.82 14.99
CA ARG A 27 -14.76 -3.03 14.96
C ARG A 27 -15.15 -2.74 13.51
N ARG A 28 -16.43 -2.45 13.25
CA ARG A 28 -16.92 -2.21 11.88
C ARG A 28 -16.16 -1.12 11.11
N HIS A 29 -15.77 -0.02 11.76
CA HIS A 29 -15.00 1.04 11.10
C HIS A 29 -13.57 0.59 10.75
N ASP A 30 -12.91 -0.14 11.65
CA ASP A 30 -11.59 -0.72 11.42
C ASP A 30 -11.62 -1.81 10.33
N GLN A 31 -12.71 -2.56 10.22
CA GLN A 31 -12.92 -3.52 9.12
C GLN A 31 -12.92 -2.82 7.77
N ALA A 32 -13.66 -1.70 7.65
CA ALA A 32 -13.70 -0.92 6.42
C ALA A 32 -12.31 -0.35 6.09
N ALA A 33 -11.59 0.19 7.09
CA ALA A 33 -10.23 0.67 6.90
C ALA A 33 -9.28 -0.44 6.41
N LEU A 34 -9.37 -1.65 6.96
CA LEU A 34 -8.58 -2.79 6.50
C LEU A 34 -8.93 -3.19 5.05
N ASP A 35 -10.21 -3.20 4.69
CA ASP A 35 -10.64 -3.49 3.32
C ASP A 35 -10.11 -2.46 2.31
N ASP A 36 -10.07 -1.18 2.71
CA ASP A 36 -9.50 -0.10 1.91
C ASP A 36 -7.99 -0.25 1.73
N LEU A 37 -7.26 -0.71 2.76
CA LEU A 37 -5.84 -1.03 2.66
C LEU A 37 -5.59 -2.20 1.69
N PHE A 38 -6.35 -3.29 1.77
CA PHE A 38 -6.25 -4.36 0.77
C PHE A 38 -6.58 -3.86 -0.65
N THR A 39 -7.54 -2.94 -0.77
CA THR A 39 -7.86 -2.32 -2.05
C THR A 39 -6.72 -1.47 -2.60
N SER A 40 -6.03 -0.71 -1.75
CA SER A 40 -4.89 0.13 -2.16
C SER A 40 -3.70 -0.72 -2.60
N ALA A 41 -3.42 -1.82 -1.90
CA ALA A 41 -2.38 -2.77 -2.29
C ALA A 41 -2.59 -3.39 -3.68
N ARG A 42 -3.85 -3.60 -4.10
CA ARG A 42 -4.17 -4.16 -5.42
C ARG A 42 -3.67 -3.28 -6.58
N LEU A 43 -3.56 -1.97 -6.38
CA LEU A 43 -3.05 -1.04 -7.40
C LEU A 43 -1.59 -1.34 -7.77
N HIS A 44 -0.85 -2.02 -6.89
CA HIS A 44 0.57 -2.30 -7.03
C HIS A 44 0.87 -3.75 -7.39
N LEU A 45 -0.12 -4.57 -7.74
CA LEU A 45 0.10 -5.98 -8.08
C LEU A 45 1.08 -6.17 -9.24
N ALA A 46 1.07 -5.29 -10.23
CA ALA A 46 2.01 -5.36 -11.36
C ALA A 46 3.46 -5.11 -10.89
N ALA A 47 3.68 -4.10 -10.04
CA ALA A 47 4.98 -3.80 -9.45
C ALA A 47 5.44 -4.94 -8.52
N ALA A 48 4.52 -5.50 -7.75
CA ALA A 48 4.78 -6.65 -6.89
C ALA A 48 5.15 -7.91 -7.68
N ALA A 49 4.50 -8.16 -8.83
CA ALA A 49 4.86 -9.24 -9.74
C ALA A 49 6.28 -9.08 -10.26
N TYR A 50 6.64 -7.86 -10.64
CA TYR A 50 7.96 -7.52 -11.17
C TYR A 50 9.07 -7.71 -10.14
N ALA A 51 8.82 -7.34 -8.88
CA ALA A 51 9.80 -7.48 -7.81
C ALA A 51 10.20 -8.93 -7.50
N ALA A 52 9.42 -9.93 -7.94
CA ALA A 52 9.65 -11.35 -7.72
C ALA A 52 10.02 -11.70 -6.25
N HIS A 53 9.42 -10.96 -5.30
CA HIS A 53 9.80 -11.01 -3.90
C HIS A 53 9.44 -12.37 -3.26
N PRO A 54 10.32 -12.97 -2.44
CA PRO A 54 10.06 -14.27 -1.82
C PRO A 54 8.90 -14.26 -0.81
N LEU A 55 8.58 -13.08 -0.26
CA LEU A 55 7.50 -12.85 0.70
C LEU A 55 6.52 -11.80 0.12
N PRO A 56 5.46 -12.22 -0.60
CA PRO A 56 4.53 -11.30 -1.27
C PRO A 56 3.83 -10.34 -0.32
N PHE A 57 3.52 -10.79 0.90
CA PHE A 57 2.81 -9.98 1.88
C PHE A 57 3.57 -8.72 2.30
N GLU A 58 4.90 -8.79 2.42
CA GLU A 58 5.74 -7.64 2.75
C GLU A 58 5.62 -6.53 1.68
N ILE A 59 5.53 -6.93 0.41
CA ILE A 59 5.31 -6.00 -0.69
C ILE A 59 3.91 -5.40 -0.64
N PHE A 60 2.88 -6.18 -0.27
CA PHE A 60 1.53 -5.65 -0.11
C PHE A 60 1.46 -4.64 1.03
N LEU A 61 2.11 -4.91 2.17
CA LEU A 61 2.23 -3.95 3.27
C LEU A 61 2.95 -2.67 2.83
N LEU A 62 4.05 -2.78 2.09
CA LEU A 62 4.76 -1.62 1.55
C LEU A 62 3.87 -0.82 0.59
N ALA A 63 3.09 -1.49 -0.26
CA ALA A 63 2.14 -0.85 -1.16
C ALA A 63 1.03 -0.10 -0.40
N MET A 64 0.51 -0.69 0.68
CA MET A 64 -0.45 -0.02 1.58
C MET A 64 0.15 1.24 2.18
N LEU A 65 1.36 1.14 2.75
CA LEU A 65 2.08 2.28 3.33
C LEU A 65 2.37 3.37 2.30
N LEU A 66 2.71 3.00 1.06
CA LEU A 66 2.95 3.93 -0.03
C LEU A 66 1.69 4.75 -0.36
N GLU A 67 0.53 4.09 -0.45
CA GLU A 67 -0.74 4.79 -0.69
C GLU A 67 -1.16 5.67 0.48
N GLU A 68 -0.96 5.23 1.73
CA GLU A 68 -1.21 6.08 2.90
C GLU A 68 -0.28 7.29 2.96
N HIS A 69 1.01 7.12 2.62
CA HIS A 69 1.95 8.25 2.53
C HIS A 69 1.51 9.29 1.47
N LYS A 70 1.02 8.82 0.31
CA LYS A 70 0.48 9.71 -0.73
C LYS A 70 -0.76 10.46 -0.25
N LYS A 71 -1.68 9.80 0.45
CA LYS A 71 -2.87 10.44 1.03
C LYS A 71 -2.50 11.51 2.06
N ILE A 72 -1.56 11.19 2.96
CA ILE A 72 -1.08 12.15 3.97
C ILE A 72 -0.48 13.38 3.29
N ARG A 73 0.39 13.20 2.30
CA ARG A 73 0.99 14.33 1.56
C ARG A 73 -0.06 15.20 0.87
N LEU A 74 -1.07 14.58 0.27
CA LEU A 74 -2.16 15.31 -0.37
C LEU A 74 -2.97 16.12 0.65
N LEU A 75 -3.30 15.53 1.79
CA LEU A 75 -3.99 16.23 2.88
C LEU A 75 -3.14 17.38 3.45
N GLU A 76 -1.83 17.19 3.60
CA GLU A 76 -0.91 18.26 4.03
C GLU A 76 -0.88 19.42 3.04
N GLN A 77 -0.87 19.13 1.73
CA GLN A 77 -0.92 20.14 0.66
C GLN A 77 -2.26 20.91 0.67
N GLU A 78 -3.39 20.22 0.84
CA GLU A 78 -4.71 20.83 0.94
C GLU A 78 -4.82 21.73 2.18
N LEU A 79 -4.34 21.24 3.34
CA LEU A 79 -4.30 22.02 4.57
C LEU A 79 -3.42 23.26 4.45
N ALA A 80 -2.27 23.16 3.79
CA ALA A 80 -1.37 24.29 3.58
C ALA A 80 -2.02 25.33 2.65
N SER A 81 -2.66 24.88 1.57
CA SER A 81 -3.43 25.72 0.64
C SER A 81 -4.56 26.48 1.35
N LEU A 82 -5.34 25.78 2.20
CA LEU A 82 -6.41 26.39 3.00
C LEU A 82 -5.89 27.39 4.03
N LYS A 83 -4.68 27.18 4.56
CA LYS A 83 -4.02 28.09 5.52
C LYS A 83 -3.29 29.26 4.83
N GLY A 84 -3.27 29.33 3.50
CA GLY A 84 -2.54 30.35 2.75
C GLY A 84 -1.02 30.19 2.80
N ALA A 85 -0.52 29.03 3.21
CA ALA A 85 0.90 28.69 3.20
C ALA A 85 1.18 27.78 2.00
N THR A 86 1.94 28.24 1.01
CA THR A 86 2.41 27.36 -0.07
C THR A 86 3.56 26.53 0.47
N LEU A 87 3.34 25.24 0.76
CA LEU A 87 4.44 24.31 0.99
C LEU A 87 5.20 24.13 -0.34
N PRO A 88 6.55 24.23 -0.34
CA PRO A 88 7.32 23.94 -1.53
C PRO A 88 7.09 22.49 -1.96
N ASP A 89 6.90 22.28 -3.25
CA ASP A 89 6.75 20.94 -3.82
C ASP A 89 8.08 20.18 -3.65
N ALA A 90 8.11 19.20 -2.76
CA ALA A 90 9.30 18.39 -2.46
C ALA A 90 9.66 17.39 -3.58
N THR A 91 9.22 17.66 -4.82
CA THR A 91 9.68 16.95 -6.02
C THR A 91 11.02 17.50 -6.53
N GLU A 92 11.58 18.53 -5.88
CA GLU A 92 12.98 18.91 -6.06
C GLU A 92 13.92 17.82 -5.50
N HIS A 93 14.23 16.89 -6.38
CA HIS A 93 15.58 16.42 -6.66
C HIS A 93 16.43 16.07 -5.41
N ILE A 94 16.41 14.80 -5.01
CA ILE A 94 17.59 14.20 -4.38
C ILE A 94 18.55 13.90 -5.54
N PRO A 95 19.69 14.60 -5.71
CA PRO A 95 20.73 14.10 -6.59
C PRO A 95 21.27 12.83 -5.96
N LEU A 96 21.16 11.71 -6.66
CA LEU A 96 21.91 10.50 -6.34
C LEU A 96 23.36 10.73 -6.80
N ASP A 97 24.09 11.57 -6.07
CA ASP A 97 25.55 11.63 -6.17
C ASP A 97 26.13 10.74 -5.07
N GLY A 98 26.76 9.65 -5.51
CA GLY A 98 27.46 8.65 -4.70
C GLY A 98 27.77 7.39 -5.49
#